data_AF-A0A969HV70-F1
#
_entry.id   AF-A0A969HV70-F1
#
_cell.length_a   1.000
_cell.length_b   1.000
_cell.length_c   1.000
_cell.angle_alpha   90.00
_cell.angle_beta   90.00
_cell.angle_gamma   90.00
#
_symmetry.space_group_name_H-M   'P 1'
#
loop_
_entity.id
_entity.type
_entity.pdbx_description
1 polymer ?
#
loop_
_entity_poly.entity_id
_entity_poly.type
_entity_poly.pdbx_seq_one_letter_code
_entity_poly.pdbx_strand_id
1 'polypeptide(L)'
;FQTIFNAKNARLTYTLLLSKTIQGNFEFVSKARKDIFHAAYPKFVSSDNNISINGFGQDLTYTGGFTLEGRNIFSTSARPGSLAALTGIKEDETAFKVRSSRFVLSDSLISANNVQLSLYMGENDSLYHSDLQFKYIKKDHAIQMVRDRNTTAGNMPFINNYHAFYIEADVIKYDLERDSMDIYMLSGAQELRPAIFESFDFFNKDRYNQLIGIYDFHPIKLFYQVCPKCGYHQFLCSGTGLKFS
;
A
#
# COMPACT_ATOMS: atom_id res chain seq x y z
N PHE A 1 24.29 9.43 32.91
CA PHE A 1 24.60 8.19 32.17
C PHE A 1 23.30 7.50 31.81
N GLN A 2 23.08 7.22 30.52
CA GLN A 2 21.91 6.47 30.06
C GLN A 2 22.33 5.00 29.92
N THR A 3 21.77 4.12 30.74
CA THR A 3 22.05 2.69 30.62
C THR A 3 21.26 2.13 29.45
N ILE A 4 21.98 1.69 28.42
CA ILE A 4 21.43 1.04 27.23
C ILE A 4 21.79 -0.43 27.31
N PHE A 5 20.79 -1.29 27.26
CA PHE A 5 20.93 -2.74 27.12
C PHE A 5 20.63 -3.11 25.67
N ASN A 6 21.53 -3.86 25.05
CA ASN A 6 21.40 -4.36 23.68
C ASN A 6 21.65 -5.86 23.66
N ALA A 7 20.76 -6.61 23.03
CA ALA A 7 20.92 -8.03 22.79
C ALA A 7 20.65 -8.33 21.31
N LYS A 8 21.69 -8.80 20.61
CA LYS A 8 21.55 -9.37 19.26
C LYS A 8 21.06 -10.81 19.36
N ASN A 9 20.26 -11.25 18.40
CA ASN A 9 19.70 -12.61 18.36
C ASN A 9 18.86 -12.99 19.60
N ALA A 10 18.17 -12.01 20.18
CA ALA A 10 17.20 -12.24 21.23
C ALA A 10 16.00 -13.04 20.72
N ARG A 11 15.36 -13.81 21.60
CA ARG A 11 14.12 -14.55 21.31
C ARG A 11 12.95 -13.82 21.96
N LEU A 12 11.91 -13.56 21.18
CA LEU A 12 10.65 -13.00 21.66
C LEU A 12 9.56 -14.06 21.60
N THR A 13 8.95 -14.33 22.74
CA THR A 13 7.73 -15.12 22.86
C THR A 13 6.59 -14.18 23.24
N TYR A 14 5.60 -14.05 22.37
CA TYR A 14 4.44 -13.20 22.60
C TYR A 14 3.17 -13.93 22.16
N THR A 15 2.67 -14.82 23.00
CA THR A 15 1.62 -15.80 22.65
C THR A 15 0.29 -15.20 22.21
N LEU A 16 -0.03 -13.97 22.64
CA LEU A 16 -1.24 -13.27 22.22
C LEU A 16 -1.23 -12.88 20.74
N LEU A 17 -0.04 -12.62 20.17
CA LEU A 17 0.10 -12.12 18.79
C LEU A 17 0.92 -13.04 17.89
N LEU A 18 1.80 -13.86 18.44
CA LEU A 18 2.73 -14.69 17.68
C LEU A 18 2.40 -16.17 17.90
N SER A 19 2.26 -16.90 16.81
CA SER A 19 2.09 -18.36 16.82
C SER A 19 3.36 -19.13 17.19
N LYS A 20 4.52 -18.50 17.07
CA LYS A 20 5.84 -19.07 17.39
C LYS A 20 6.78 -18.04 17.98
N THR A 21 7.78 -18.51 18.72
CA THR A 21 8.91 -17.67 19.17
C THR A 21 9.71 -17.18 17.97
N ILE A 22 9.99 -15.88 17.92
CA ILE A 22 10.75 -15.24 16.83
C ILE A 22 12.10 -14.75 17.31
N GLN A 23 13.07 -14.66 16.40
CA GLN A 23 14.41 -14.13 16.68
C GLN A 23 14.57 -12.71 16.14
N GLY A 24 15.35 -11.89 16.85
CA GLY A 24 15.56 -10.50 16.47
C GLY A 24 16.57 -9.76 17.34
N ASN A 25 16.64 -8.45 17.14
CA ASN A 25 17.46 -7.55 17.94
C ASN A 25 16.60 -6.88 19.00
N PHE A 26 17.04 -6.92 20.25
CA PHE A 26 16.38 -6.28 21.38
C PHE A 26 17.22 -5.12 21.90
N GLU A 27 16.55 -4.01 22.21
CA GLU A 27 17.14 -2.83 22.81
C GLU A 27 16.24 -2.31 23.93
N PHE A 28 16.85 -1.97 25.05
CA PHE A 28 16.17 -1.33 26.17
C PHE A 28 17.00 -0.17 26.71
N VAL A 29 16.34 0.95 26.97
CA VAL A 29 16.93 2.11 27.60
C VAL A 29 16.27 2.35 28.94
N SER A 30 17.06 2.35 30.00
CA SER A 30 16.60 2.76 31.32
C SER A 30 16.63 4.29 31.43
N LYS A 31 15.47 4.90 31.23
CA LYS A 31 15.22 6.34 31.39
C LYS A 31 13.96 6.53 32.23
N ALA A 32 13.95 7.57 33.08
CA ALA A 32 12.73 8.02 33.74
C ALA A 32 11.69 8.38 32.68
N ARG A 33 10.51 7.75 32.74
CA ARG A 33 9.44 7.93 31.75
C ARG A 33 8.46 8.96 32.30
N LYS A 34 8.20 10.02 31.54
CA LYS A 34 7.11 10.97 31.87
C LYS A 34 5.74 10.39 31.50
N ASP A 35 5.69 9.53 30.49
CA ASP A 35 4.46 8.94 29.96
C ASP A 35 4.74 7.54 29.38
N ILE A 36 3.80 6.61 29.60
CA ILE A 36 3.82 5.23 29.11
C ILE A 36 3.36 5.16 27.65
N PHE A 37 2.49 6.07 27.20
CA PHE A 37 1.90 6.03 25.85
C PHE A 37 2.91 6.38 24.75
N HIS A 38 3.90 7.23 25.04
CA HIS A 38 4.94 7.64 24.09
C HIS A 38 6.29 6.96 24.35
N ALA A 39 6.31 5.85 25.09
CA ALA A 39 7.54 5.12 25.36
C ALA A 39 8.06 4.46 24.08
N ALA A 40 9.29 4.76 23.67
CA ALA A 40 9.95 4.12 22.53
C ALA A 40 10.57 2.74 22.86
N TYR A 41 10.66 2.40 24.14
CA TYR A 41 11.30 1.18 24.65
C TYR A 41 10.37 0.37 25.55
N PRO A 42 10.47 -0.98 25.58
CA PRO A 42 11.46 -1.81 24.90
C PRO A 42 11.31 -1.79 23.38
N LYS A 43 12.42 -2.01 22.67
CA LYS A 43 12.45 -2.15 21.22
C LYS A 43 12.86 -3.57 20.86
N PHE A 44 12.09 -4.22 19.99
CA PHE A 44 12.45 -5.49 19.39
C PHE A 44 12.23 -5.39 17.89
N VAL A 45 13.18 -5.85 17.08
CA VAL A 45 13.08 -5.90 15.62
C VAL A 45 13.40 -7.31 15.16
N SER A 46 12.46 -7.97 14.49
CA SER A 46 12.67 -9.33 13.99
C SER A 46 13.75 -9.40 12.93
N SER A 47 14.51 -10.50 12.92
CA SER A 47 15.45 -10.79 11.84
C SER A 47 14.71 -11.28 10.58
N ASP A 48 13.65 -12.06 10.78
CA ASP A 48 12.83 -12.62 9.70
C ASP A 48 11.76 -11.64 9.21
N ASN A 49 11.36 -11.81 7.94
CA ASN A 49 10.26 -11.09 7.30
C ASN A 49 9.16 -12.03 6.78
N ASN A 50 9.01 -13.20 7.41
CA ASN A 50 7.96 -14.17 7.12
C ASN A 50 7.28 -14.60 8.44
N ILE A 51 6.88 -13.59 9.21
CA ILE A 51 6.20 -13.76 10.49
C ILE A 51 4.70 -13.63 10.26
N SER A 52 3.97 -14.60 10.77
CA SER A 52 2.51 -14.57 10.87
C SER A 52 2.14 -14.02 12.25
N ILE A 53 1.14 -13.15 12.28
CA ILE A 53 0.60 -12.56 13.50
C ILE A 53 -0.86 -13.02 13.63
N ASN A 54 -1.24 -13.45 14.82
CA ASN A 54 -2.60 -13.84 15.19
C ASN A 54 -3.40 -12.59 15.59
N GLY A 55 -4.74 -12.73 15.65
CA GLY A 55 -5.61 -11.67 16.18
C GLY A 55 -6.14 -10.68 15.14
N PHE A 56 -6.18 -11.10 13.87
CA PHE A 56 -6.81 -10.35 12.79
C PHE A 56 -8.15 -10.94 12.32
N GLY A 57 -8.66 -11.98 12.99
CA GLY A 57 -9.83 -12.72 12.52
C GLY A 57 -9.50 -13.76 11.46
N GLN A 58 -10.52 -14.33 10.83
CA GLN A 58 -10.36 -15.28 9.71
C GLN A 58 -10.20 -14.54 8.37
N ASP A 59 -10.71 -13.32 8.30
CA ASP A 59 -10.82 -12.54 7.06
C ASP A 59 -9.53 -11.79 6.70
N LEU A 60 -8.47 -11.95 7.49
CA LEU A 60 -7.24 -11.17 7.32
C LEU A 60 -6.00 -11.96 7.71
N THR A 61 -5.09 -12.10 6.75
CA THR A 61 -3.79 -12.72 6.98
C THR A 61 -2.67 -11.70 6.80
N TYR A 62 -1.65 -11.84 7.64
CA TYR A 62 -0.48 -10.98 7.66
C TYR A 62 0.79 -11.78 7.40
N THR A 63 1.69 -11.23 6.60
CA THR A 63 3.03 -11.79 6.40
C THR A 63 4.03 -10.65 6.27
N GLY A 64 5.02 -10.61 7.16
CA GLY A 64 6.07 -9.61 7.10
C GLY A 64 7.03 -9.69 8.27
N GLY A 65 7.66 -8.57 8.63
CA GLY A 65 8.47 -8.45 9.82
C GLY A 65 7.65 -8.28 11.09
N PHE A 66 8.32 -8.15 12.23
CA PHE A 66 7.69 -7.80 13.48
C PHE A 66 8.62 -6.86 14.24
N THR A 67 8.13 -5.65 14.50
CA THR A 67 8.83 -4.67 15.33
C THR A 67 7.92 -4.25 16.47
N LEU A 68 8.42 -4.33 17.69
CA LEU A 68 7.80 -3.77 18.89
C LEU A 68 8.58 -2.54 19.31
N GLU A 69 7.93 -1.39 19.48
CA GLU A 69 8.52 -0.18 20.04
C GLU A 69 7.60 0.36 21.14
N GLY A 70 7.97 0.09 22.39
CA GLY A 70 7.13 0.32 23.55
C GLY A 70 5.85 -0.49 23.48
N ARG A 71 4.73 0.19 23.18
CA ARG A 71 3.41 -0.42 22.97
C ARG A 71 3.03 -0.55 21.50
N ASN A 72 3.76 0.09 20.60
CA ASN A 72 3.43 0.13 19.19
C ASN A 72 4.02 -1.07 18.48
N ILE A 73 3.26 -1.62 17.53
CA ILE A 73 3.68 -2.77 16.72
C ILE A 73 3.72 -2.33 15.25
N PHE A 74 4.79 -2.71 14.58
CA PHE A 74 5.00 -2.43 13.17
C PHE A 74 5.40 -3.68 12.39
N SER A 75 5.15 -3.67 11.09
CA SER A 75 5.45 -4.77 10.18
C SER A 75 6.90 -4.87 9.71
N THR A 76 7.80 -4.05 10.27
CA THR A 76 9.18 -3.93 9.81
C THR A 76 10.05 -5.06 10.35
N SER A 77 11.07 -5.43 9.59
CA SER A 77 12.13 -6.36 10.00
C SER A 77 13.50 -5.69 9.89
N ALA A 78 14.54 -6.34 10.42
CA ALA A 78 15.92 -5.91 10.31
C ALA A 78 16.49 -6.09 8.90
N ARG A 79 15.78 -6.83 8.01
CA ARG A 79 16.20 -7.09 6.64
C ARG A 79 15.83 -5.90 5.72
N PRO A 80 16.81 -5.20 5.12
CA PRO A 80 16.55 -4.05 4.25
C PRO A 80 15.67 -4.40 3.05
N GLY A 81 14.84 -3.47 2.62
CA GLY A 81 13.98 -3.61 1.43
C GLY A 81 12.82 -4.60 1.58
N SER A 82 12.63 -5.15 2.78
CA SER A 82 11.56 -6.11 3.02
C SER A 82 10.19 -5.43 3.02
N LEU A 83 9.25 -6.01 2.26
CA LEU A 83 7.86 -5.61 2.28
C LEU A 83 7.05 -6.55 3.16
N ALA A 84 6.06 -6.00 3.85
CA ALA A 84 5.00 -6.77 4.45
C ALA A 84 3.78 -6.81 3.51
N ALA A 85 2.95 -7.83 3.68
CA ALA A 85 1.70 -8.00 2.99
C ALA A 85 0.57 -8.25 3.98
N LEU A 86 -0.57 -7.64 3.70
CA LEU A 86 -1.84 -7.92 4.35
C LEU A 86 -2.80 -8.41 3.26
N THR A 87 -3.45 -9.55 3.49
CA THR A 87 -4.35 -10.18 2.52
C THR A 87 -5.71 -10.35 3.18
N GLY A 88 -6.73 -9.72 2.60
CA GLY A 88 -8.12 -9.91 2.98
C GLY A 88 -8.70 -11.16 2.33
N ILE A 89 -9.38 -11.98 3.10
CA ILE A 89 -10.02 -13.22 2.68
C ILE A 89 -11.53 -13.05 2.85
N LYS A 90 -12.30 -13.46 1.84
CA LYS A 90 -13.75 -13.51 1.87
C LYS A 90 -14.19 -14.78 1.15
N GLU A 91 -15.06 -15.59 1.77
CA GLU A 91 -15.56 -16.84 1.19
C GLU A 91 -14.44 -17.77 0.67
N ASP A 92 -13.35 -17.89 1.44
CA ASP A 92 -12.14 -18.66 1.10
C ASP A 92 -11.33 -18.13 -0.10
N GLU A 93 -11.74 -17.03 -0.72
CA GLU A 93 -11.04 -16.35 -1.80
C GLU A 93 -10.32 -15.08 -1.31
N THR A 94 -9.28 -14.68 -2.05
CA THR A 94 -8.56 -13.44 -1.74
C THR A 94 -9.33 -12.25 -2.29
N ALA A 95 -9.95 -11.46 -1.40
CA ALA A 95 -10.66 -10.24 -1.80
C ALA A 95 -9.69 -9.09 -2.11
N PHE A 96 -8.63 -8.93 -1.33
CA PHE A 96 -7.61 -7.92 -1.60
C PHE A 96 -6.24 -8.33 -1.05
N LYS A 97 -5.21 -7.71 -1.60
CA LYS A 97 -3.83 -7.78 -1.13
C LYS A 97 -3.22 -6.40 -1.15
N VAL A 98 -2.63 -6.01 -0.02
CA VAL A 98 -1.90 -4.76 0.11
C VAL A 98 -0.46 -5.00 0.55
N ARG A 99 0.48 -4.24 0.00
CA ARG A 99 1.90 -4.36 0.31
C ARG A 99 2.50 -3.00 0.65
N SER A 100 3.31 -2.96 1.70
CA SER A 100 4.03 -1.75 2.12
C SER A 100 5.29 -2.14 2.89
N SER A 101 6.24 -1.22 2.97
CA SER A 101 7.43 -1.36 3.81
C SER A 101 7.08 -1.29 5.31
N ARG A 102 5.99 -0.63 5.68
CA ARG A 102 5.58 -0.43 7.08
C ARG A 102 4.08 -0.28 7.24
N PHE A 103 3.47 -1.26 7.90
CA PHE A 103 2.17 -1.15 8.54
C PHE A 103 2.36 -0.81 10.02
N VAL A 104 1.48 0.05 10.52
CA VAL A 104 1.21 0.26 11.95
C VAL A 104 0.08 -0.68 12.33
N LEU A 105 0.36 -1.59 13.27
CA LEU A 105 -0.56 -2.61 13.73
C LEU A 105 -1.07 -2.20 15.11
N SER A 106 -2.28 -1.66 15.18
CA SER A 106 -2.94 -1.32 16.44
C SER A 106 -4.13 -2.24 16.70
N ASP A 107 -4.74 -2.12 17.88
CA ASP A 107 -5.85 -3.00 18.28
C ASP A 107 -7.10 -2.78 17.42
N SER A 108 -7.43 -1.53 17.08
CA SER A 108 -8.63 -1.19 16.30
C SER A 108 -8.37 -0.92 14.82
N LEU A 109 -7.15 -0.51 14.46
CA LEU A 109 -6.81 -0.02 13.12
C LEU A 109 -5.47 -0.58 12.64
N ILE A 110 -5.41 -1.00 11.38
CA ILE A 110 -4.14 -1.22 10.69
C ILE A 110 -3.99 -0.12 9.65
N SER A 111 -2.83 0.54 9.60
CA SER A 111 -2.62 1.64 8.64
C SER A 111 -1.24 1.59 8.02
N ALA A 112 -1.12 2.05 6.79
CA ALA A 112 0.15 2.20 6.10
C ALA A 112 0.08 3.35 5.08
N ASN A 113 1.24 3.90 4.76
CA ASN A 113 1.41 4.80 3.62
C ASN A 113 2.21 4.07 2.54
N ASN A 114 2.24 4.63 1.34
CA ASN A 114 2.94 4.08 0.18
C ASN A 114 2.59 2.61 -0.06
N VAL A 115 1.27 2.36 -0.11
CA VAL A 115 0.70 1.03 -0.23
C VAL A 115 0.41 0.71 -1.69
N GLN A 116 0.89 -0.44 -2.12
CA GLN A 116 0.45 -1.08 -3.36
C GLN A 116 -0.81 -1.89 -3.06
N LEU A 117 -1.86 -1.67 -3.84
CA LEU A 117 -3.14 -2.35 -3.74
C LEU A 117 -3.34 -3.28 -4.94
N SER A 118 -3.83 -4.48 -4.66
CA SER A 118 -4.48 -5.37 -5.62
C SER A 118 -5.79 -5.83 -5.00
N LEU A 119 -6.91 -5.35 -5.53
CA LEU A 119 -8.25 -5.71 -5.10
C LEU A 119 -8.85 -6.60 -6.19
N TYR A 120 -9.40 -7.76 -5.83
CA TYR A 120 -9.86 -8.77 -6.76
C TYR A 120 -11.38 -8.74 -6.86
N MET A 121 -11.90 -8.73 -8.09
CA MET A 121 -13.33 -8.60 -8.38
C MET A 121 -13.77 -9.80 -9.25
N GLY A 122 -13.71 -11.00 -8.69
CA GLY A 122 -13.92 -12.26 -9.42
C GLY A 122 -12.62 -12.84 -10.01
N GLU A 123 -12.73 -13.87 -10.85
CA GLU A 123 -11.59 -14.73 -11.22
C GLU A 123 -10.45 -14.01 -11.97
N ASN A 124 -10.76 -12.99 -12.78
CA ASN A 124 -9.77 -12.33 -13.63
C ASN A 124 -9.73 -10.81 -13.49
N ASP A 125 -10.67 -10.21 -12.75
CA ASP A 125 -10.70 -8.77 -12.59
C ASP A 125 -9.91 -8.33 -11.35
N SER A 126 -9.07 -7.32 -11.54
CA SER A 126 -8.33 -6.71 -10.45
C SER A 126 -8.20 -5.21 -10.63
N LEU A 127 -8.44 -4.51 -9.54
CA LEU A 127 -8.17 -3.09 -9.38
C LEU A 127 -6.81 -2.90 -8.72
N TYR A 128 -5.93 -2.17 -9.40
CA TYR A 128 -4.57 -1.92 -8.98
C TYR A 128 -4.27 -0.44 -8.77
N HIS A 129 -3.42 -0.17 -7.77
CA HIS A 129 -2.78 1.14 -7.59
C HIS A 129 -1.45 0.99 -6.86
N SER A 130 -0.45 1.80 -7.20
CA SER A 130 0.93 1.64 -6.72
C SER A 130 1.26 2.43 -5.44
N ASP A 131 0.53 3.50 -5.13
CA ASP A 131 0.83 4.39 -4.01
C ASP A 131 -0.42 4.96 -3.34
N LEU A 132 -0.81 4.38 -2.19
CA LEU A 132 -2.00 4.78 -1.44
C LEU A 132 -1.71 4.95 0.05
N GLN A 133 -2.53 5.76 0.71
CA GLN A 133 -2.74 5.68 2.14
C GLN A 133 -3.81 4.61 2.42
N PHE A 134 -3.47 3.65 3.27
CA PHE A 134 -4.27 2.48 3.61
C PHE A 134 -4.73 2.56 5.06
N LYS A 135 -5.99 2.19 5.29
CA LYS A 135 -6.56 1.91 6.60
C LYS A 135 -7.42 0.65 6.52
N TYR A 136 -7.29 -0.22 7.52
CA TYR A 136 -8.22 -1.32 7.77
C TYR A 136 -8.82 -1.16 9.16
N ILE A 137 -10.13 -0.99 9.22
CA ILE A 137 -10.91 -0.76 10.43
C ILE A 137 -11.43 -2.12 10.88
N LYS A 138 -10.84 -2.69 11.94
CA LYS A 138 -11.12 -4.08 12.33
C LYS A 138 -12.57 -4.31 12.73
N LYS A 139 -13.16 -3.34 13.44
CA LYS A 139 -14.56 -3.44 13.90
C LYS A 139 -15.55 -3.56 12.74
N ASP A 140 -15.27 -2.86 11.65
CA ASP A 140 -16.19 -2.75 10.53
C ASP A 140 -15.81 -3.69 9.38
N HIS A 141 -14.76 -4.52 9.57
CA HIS A 141 -14.20 -5.41 8.55
C HIS A 141 -14.03 -4.70 7.20
N ALA A 142 -13.55 -3.45 7.23
CA ALA A 142 -13.53 -2.58 6.06
C ALA A 142 -12.15 -1.97 5.80
N ILE A 143 -11.79 -1.85 4.53
CA ILE A 143 -10.63 -1.08 4.09
C ILE A 143 -11.03 0.30 3.57
N GLN A 144 -10.15 1.27 3.76
CA GLN A 144 -10.20 2.58 3.15
C GLN A 144 -8.85 2.87 2.49
N MET A 145 -8.91 3.24 1.23
CA MET A 145 -7.79 3.62 0.39
C MET A 145 -7.95 5.07 -0.03
N VAL A 146 -6.89 5.86 0.12
CA VAL A 146 -6.90 7.27 -0.27
C VAL A 146 -5.66 7.55 -1.11
N ARG A 147 -5.86 8.15 -2.29
CA ARG A 147 -4.77 8.64 -3.13
C ARG A 147 -4.11 9.86 -2.51
N ASP A 148 -2.78 9.86 -2.48
CA ASP A 148 -2.01 11.05 -2.14
C ASP A 148 -1.66 11.84 -3.41
N ARG A 149 -2.50 12.83 -3.73
CA ARG A 149 -2.35 13.72 -4.88
C ARG A 149 -1.07 14.57 -4.87
N ASN A 150 -0.29 14.55 -3.78
CA ASN A 150 0.98 15.27 -3.71
C ASN A 150 2.16 14.46 -4.29
N THR A 151 1.94 13.18 -4.62
CA THR A 151 2.98 12.29 -5.14
C THR A 151 2.74 11.97 -6.62
N THR A 152 3.81 11.71 -7.38
CA THR A 152 3.68 11.32 -8.79
C THR A 152 2.91 10.02 -8.95
N ALA A 153 3.20 9.03 -8.10
CA ALA A 153 2.53 7.72 -8.15
C ALA A 153 1.09 7.79 -7.61
N GLY A 154 0.83 8.59 -6.56
CA GLY A 154 -0.51 8.85 -6.03
C GLY A 154 -1.42 9.66 -6.95
N ASN A 155 -0.86 10.36 -7.94
CA ASN A 155 -1.64 11.04 -8.98
C ASN A 155 -2.09 10.12 -10.11
N MET A 156 -1.61 8.87 -10.18
CA MET A 156 -2.06 7.93 -11.19
C MET A 156 -3.51 7.51 -10.91
N PRO A 157 -4.33 7.28 -11.95
CA PRO A 157 -5.63 6.66 -11.77
C PRO A 157 -5.48 5.23 -11.27
N PHE A 158 -6.53 4.70 -10.66
CA PHE A 158 -6.62 3.25 -10.44
C PHE A 158 -6.73 2.55 -11.80
N ILE A 159 -6.19 1.35 -11.87
CA ILE A 159 -6.12 0.58 -13.12
C ILE A 159 -6.95 -0.68 -12.93
N ASN A 160 -7.94 -0.87 -13.79
CA ASN A 160 -8.59 -2.17 -13.96
C ASN A 160 -7.97 -2.86 -15.19
N ASN A 161 -7.14 -3.87 -14.96
CA ASN A 161 -6.39 -4.52 -16.03
C ASN A 161 -7.26 -5.38 -16.94
N TYR A 162 -8.32 -6.00 -16.39
CA TYR A 162 -9.15 -6.95 -17.12
C TYR A 162 -10.11 -6.25 -18.07
N HIS A 163 -10.81 -5.24 -17.58
CA HIS A 163 -11.72 -4.45 -18.40
C HIS A 163 -10.99 -3.37 -19.21
N ALA A 164 -9.71 -3.11 -18.94
CA ALA A 164 -8.90 -2.12 -19.63
C ALA A 164 -9.44 -0.69 -19.50
N PHE A 165 -9.73 -0.28 -18.26
CA PHE A 165 -10.16 1.09 -17.92
C PHE A 165 -9.32 1.69 -16.79
N TYR A 166 -9.10 2.99 -16.87
CA TYR A 166 -8.64 3.84 -15.80
C TYR A 166 -9.82 4.33 -14.98
N ILE A 167 -9.65 4.36 -13.65
CA ILE A 167 -10.65 4.86 -12.71
C ILE A 167 -10.05 6.04 -11.97
N GLU A 168 -10.59 7.21 -12.25
CA GLU A 168 -10.22 8.47 -11.63
C GLU A 168 -11.12 8.73 -10.41
N ALA A 169 -10.60 8.39 -9.23
CA ALA A 169 -11.29 8.46 -7.94
C ALA A 169 -10.28 8.75 -6.82
N ASP A 170 -10.61 9.51 -5.78
CA ASP A 170 -9.65 9.81 -4.70
C ASP A 170 -9.69 8.80 -3.56
N VAL A 171 -10.87 8.21 -3.34
CA VAL A 171 -11.11 7.29 -2.24
C VAL A 171 -11.82 6.05 -2.74
N ILE A 172 -11.36 4.90 -2.24
CA ILE A 172 -12.06 3.63 -2.35
C ILE A 172 -12.28 3.11 -0.93
N LYS A 173 -13.52 2.78 -0.59
CA LYS A 173 -13.87 2.04 0.61
C LYS A 173 -14.45 0.70 0.21
N TYR A 174 -14.03 -0.35 0.88
CA TYR A 174 -14.56 -1.69 0.64
C TYR A 174 -14.88 -2.35 1.99
N ASP A 175 -16.15 -2.69 2.16
CA ASP A 175 -16.72 -3.39 3.32
C ASP A 175 -16.77 -4.89 2.96
N LEU A 176 -15.96 -5.71 3.64
CA LEU A 176 -15.82 -7.13 3.30
C LEU A 176 -17.05 -7.93 3.71
N GLU A 177 -17.73 -7.54 4.79
CA GLU A 177 -18.93 -8.23 5.27
C GLU A 177 -20.13 -7.99 4.34
N ARG A 178 -20.31 -6.75 3.90
CA ARG A 178 -21.44 -6.37 3.02
C ARG A 178 -21.16 -6.55 1.54
N ASP A 179 -19.90 -6.80 1.18
CA ASP A 179 -19.44 -6.83 -0.19
C ASP A 179 -19.77 -5.56 -0.99
N SER A 180 -19.71 -4.41 -0.30
CA SER A 180 -20.06 -3.12 -0.89
C SER A 180 -18.82 -2.25 -1.03
N MET A 181 -18.74 -1.55 -2.17
CA MET A 181 -17.62 -0.68 -2.48
C MET A 181 -18.09 0.73 -2.84
N ASP A 182 -17.53 1.72 -2.16
CA ASP A 182 -17.75 3.13 -2.46
C ASP A 182 -16.51 3.69 -3.15
N ILE A 183 -16.70 4.28 -4.33
CA ILE A 183 -15.62 4.88 -5.13
C ILE A 183 -16.01 6.31 -5.47
N TYR A 184 -15.22 7.28 -5.01
CA TYR A 184 -15.55 8.69 -5.18
C TYR A 184 -14.32 9.60 -5.22
N MET A 185 -14.50 10.78 -5.81
CA MET A 185 -13.53 11.87 -5.75
C MET A 185 -13.88 12.82 -4.60
N LEU A 186 -12.84 13.31 -3.92
CA LEU A 186 -12.96 14.37 -2.93
C LEU A 186 -13.01 15.71 -3.67
N SER A 187 -13.98 16.55 -3.32
CA SER A 187 -14.02 17.93 -3.80
C SER A 187 -14.38 18.87 -2.67
N GLY A 188 -13.69 20.03 -2.61
CA GLY A 188 -14.01 21.12 -1.71
C GLY A 188 -14.31 20.70 -0.26
N ALA A 189 -15.12 21.50 0.44
CA ALA A 189 -15.31 21.34 1.88
C ALA A 189 -16.19 20.15 2.29
N GLN A 190 -16.91 19.49 1.38
CA GLN A 190 -17.74 18.30 1.69
C GLN A 190 -18.48 17.66 0.50
N GLU A 191 -18.16 18.02 -0.75
CA GLU A 191 -18.87 17.46 -1.90
C GLU A 191 -18.15 16.21 -2.42
N LEU A 192 -18.89 15.10 -2.48
CA LEU A 192 -18.44 13.87 -3.11
C LEU A 192 -18.79 13.95 -4.60
N ARG A 193 -17.77 13.83 -5.46
CA ARG A 193 -18.00 13.73 -6.91
C ARG A 193 -17.94 12.26 -7.34
N PRO A 194 -18.78 11.87 -8.31
CA PRO A 194 -18.74 10.51 -8.86
C PRO A 194 -17.37 10.23 -9.49
N ALA A 195 -16.90 8.99 -9.40
CA ALA A 195 -15.69 8.56 -10.08
C ALA A 195 -15.84 8.62 -11.61
N ILE A 196 -14.74 8.85 -12.32
CA ILE A 196 -14.71 8.86 -13.79
C ILE A 196 -14.03 7.56 -14.27
N PHE A 197 -14.66 6.88 -15.22
CA PHE A 197 -14.17 5.65 -15.83
C PHE A 197 -13.79 5.95 -17.28
N GLU A 198 -12.55 5.70 -17.67
CA GLU A 198 -12.00 6.02 -18.98
C GLU A 198 -11.33 4.78 -19.58
N SER A 199 -11.70 4.38 -20.80
CA SER A 199 -11.08 3.21 -21.44
C SER A 199 -9.62 3.48 -21.78
N PHE A 200 -8.78 2.44 -21.79
CA PHE A 200 -7.41 2.57 -22.28
C PHE A 200 -7.35 3.08 -23.72
N ASP A 201 -8.34 2.72 -24.55
CA ASP A 201 -8.42 3.13 -25.95
C ASP A 201 -9.17 4.46 -26.15
N PHE A 202 -9.53 5.16 -25.07
CA PHE A 202 -10.26 6.42 -25.20
C PHE A 202 -9.35 7.50 -25.82
N PHE A 203 -9.81 8.04 -26.95
CA PHE A 203 -9.16 9.16 -27.62
C PHE A 203 -9.99 10.44 -27.47
N ASN A 204 -9.37 11.47 -26.90
CA ASN A 204 -9.92 12.82 -26.89
C ASN A 204 -9.04 13.76 -27.70
N LYS A 205 -9.61 14.32 -28.78
CA LYS A 205 -8.90 15.21 -29.70
C LYS A 205 -8.42 16.50 -29.03
N ASP A 206 -9.16 17.03 -28.08
CA ASP A 206 -8.79 18.27 -27.38
C ASP A 206 -7.62 18.03 -26.42
N ARG A 207 -7.64 16.94 -25.64
CA ARG A 207 -6.50 16.51 -24.81
C ARG A 207 -5.27 16.20 -25.66
N TYR A 208 -5.45 15.55 -26.81
CA TYR A 208 -4.39 15.33 -27.79
C TYR A 208 -3.77 16.65 -28.23
N ASN A 209 -4.59 17.61 -28.69
CA ASN A 209 -4.10 18.93 -29.09
C ASN A 209 -3.46 19.71 -27.93
N GLN A 210 -3.94 19.57 -26.70
CA GLN A 210 -3.35 20.21 -25.52
C GLN A 210 -1.91 19.72 -25.24
N LEU A 211 -1.55 18.48 -25.61
CA LEU A 211 -0.20 17.95 -25.45
C LEU A 211 0.85 18.67 -26.31
N ILE A 212 0.42 19.41 -27.34
CA ILE A 212 1.31 20.27 -28.12
C ILE A 212 1.93 21.33 -27.20
N GLY A 213 1.15 21.86 -26.26
CA GLY A 213 1.62 22.84 -25.27
C GLY A 213 2.25 24.06 -25.94
N ILE A 214 3.55 24.25 -25.68
CA ILE A 214 4.37 25.33 -26.24
C ILE A 214 5.23 24.90 -27.45
N TYR A 215 5.15 23.64 -27.85
CA TYR A 215 5.96 23.08 -28.93
C TYR A 215 5.29 23.29 -30.29
N ASP A 216 6.08 23.43 -31.35
CA ASP A 216 5.57 23.52 -32.72
C ASP A 216 5.25 22.14 -33.34
N PHE A 217 5.37 21.06 -32.56
CA PHE A 217 5.15 19.69 -32.99
C PHE A 217 4.36 18.90 -31.95
N HIS A 218 3.65 17.87 -32.40
CA HIS A 218 2.92 16.99 -31.50
C HIS A 218 3.86 15.93 -30.91
N PRO A 219 4.09 15.88 -29.59
CA PRO A 219 5.08 14.97 -28.99
C PRO A 219 4.78 13.50 -29.29
N ILE A 220 3.51 13.07 -29.22
CA ILE A 220 3.12 11.69 -29.62
C ILE A 220 3.49 11.36 -31.08
N LYS A 221 3.38 12.32 -32.01
CA LYS A 221 3.78 12.09 -33.41
C LYS A 221 5.29 11.93 -33.54
N LEU A 222 6.07 12.73 -32.81
CA LEU A 222 7.52 12.59 -32.76
C LEU A 222 7.90 11.19 -32.24
N PHE A 223 7.27 10.73 -31.16
CA PHE A 223 7.50 9.38 -30.64
C PHE A 223 7.17 8.30 -31.67
N TYR A 224 6.01 8.38 -32.34
CA TYR A 224 5.62 7.43 -33.38
C TYR A 224 6.59 7.41 -34.57
N GLN A 225 7.19 8.56 -34.92
CA GLN A 225 8.15 8.67 -36.03
C GLN A 225 9.56 8.16 -35.66
N VAL A 226 9.96 8.27 -34.40
CA VAL A 226 11.27 7.79 -33.91
C VAL A 226 11.25 6.29 -33.59
N CYS A 227 10.11 5.76 -33.15
CA CYS A 227 9.95 4.36 -32.74
C CYS A 227 10.04 3.26 -33.83
N PRO A 228 9.93 3.48 -35.16
CA PRO A 228 10.09 2.40 -36.14
C PRO A 228 11.51 1.82 -36.18
N LYS A 229 12.50 2.55 -35.63
CA LYS A 229 13.90 2.12 -35.54
C LYS A 229 14.25 1.43 -34.22
N CYS A 230 13.36 1.43 -33.25
CA CYS A 230 13.55 0.82 -31.94
C CYS A 230 12.65 -0.41 -31.91
N GLY A 231 13.20 -1.62 -32.02
CA GLY A 231 12.46 -2.88 -32.13
C GLY A 231 11.67 -3.31 -30.87
N TYR A 232 11.14 -2.37 -30.10
CA TYR A 232 10.45 -2.59 -28.83
C TYR A 232 8.95 -2.32 -28.97
N HIS A 233 8.13 -3.31 -28.59
CA HIS A 233 6.67 -3.30 -28.76
C HIS A 233 5.89 -2.92 -27.49
N GLN A 234 6.56 -2.55 -26.39
CA GLN A 234 5.91 -2.14 -25.14
C GLN A 234 6.71 -1.03 -24.43
N PHE A 235 6.00 -0.08 -23.83
CA PHE A 235 6.58 0.98 -22.99
C PHE A 235 6.12 0.79 -21.55
N LEU A 236 7.07 0.70 -20.60
CA LEU A 236 6.79 0.73 -19.16
C LEU A 236 7.28 2.06 -18.59
N CYS A 237 6.35 2.87 -18.07
CA CYS A 237 6.69 4.09 -17.36
C CYS A 237 7.11 3.72 -15.92
N SER A 238 8.42 3.65 -15.67
CA SER A 238 8.96 3.58 -14.31
C SER A 238 9.53 4.95 -13.92
N GLY A 239 9.32 5.35 -12.66
CA GLY A 239 9.34 6.73 -12.15
C GLY A 239 10.62 7.58 -12.29
N THR A 240 11.58 7.21 -13.12
CA THR A 240 12.70 8.07 -13.51
C THR A 240 13.16 7.68 -14.93
N GLY A 241 12.54 8.31 -15.94
CA GLY A 241 12.94 8.23 -17.33
C GLY A 241 12.41 7.01 -18.10
N LEU A 242 12.17 7.23 -19.40
CA LEU A 242 11.88 6.17 -20.38
C LEU A 242 13.09 5.24 -20.45
N LYS A 243 12.94 4.01 -19.96
CA LYS A 243 13.90 2.94 -20.21
C LYS A 243 13.46 2.15 -21.44
N PHE A 244 14.37 2.02 -22.39
CA PHE A 244 14.26 1.09 -23.51
C PHE A 244 14.87 -0.24 -23.06
N SER A 245 14.11 -1.32 -23.13
CA SER A 245 14.57 -2.69 -22.83
C SER A 245 14.13 -3.64 -23.91
#